data_AF-A0AB39YZJ1-F1
#
_entry.id   AF-A0AB39YZJ1-F1
#
_cell.length_a   1.000
_cell.length_b   1.000
_cell.length_c   1.000
_cell.angle_alpha   90.00
_cell.angle_beta   90.00
_cell.angle_gamma   90.00
#
_symmetry.space_group_name_H-M   'P 1'
#
loop_
_entity.id
_entity.type
_entity.pdbx_description
1 polymer ?
#
loop_
_entity_poly.entity_id
_entity_poly.type
_entity_poly.pdbx_seq_one_letter_code
_entity_poly.pdbx_strand_id
1 'polypeptide(L)'
;MASHSQLRITVWLCVVLTIILDQQFTAEARVRDLCQMVPSTNGVCGPTTVGIYYDPELQRCQYKGCSNRRLFGSLEDCDKICNNPRHVKRRNQAKANETSH
;
A
#
# COMPACT_ATOMS: atom_id res chain seq x y z
N MET A 1 -40.33 21.22 -13.55
CA MET A 1 -39.55 20.11 -14.16
C MET A 1 -38.03 20.26 -14.00
N ALA A 2 -37.47 21.47 -13.87
CA ALA A 2 -36.02 21.68 -13.71
C ALA A 2 -35.41 21.16 -12.39
N SER A 3 -36.11 21.30 -11.24
CA SER A 3 -35.61 20.85 -9.93
C SER A 3 -35.28 19.35 -9.85
N HIS A 4 -36.07 18.50 -10.50
CA HIS A 4 -35.85 17.05 -10.45
C HIS A 4 -34.63 16.61 -11.28
N SER A 5 -34.35 17.32 -12.39
CA SER A 5 -33.14 17.11 -13.19
C SER A 5 -31.88 17.55 -12.43
N GLN A 6 -31.94 18.70 -11.77
CA GLN A 6 -30.84 19.21 -10.95
C GLN A 6 -30.53 18.28 -9.78
N LEU A 7 -31.55 17.81 -9.06
CA LEU A 7 -31.37 16.86 -7.95
C LEU A 7 -30.70 15.56 -8.40
N ARG A 8 -31.10 15.02 -9.57
CA ARG A 8 -30.49 13.81 -10.15
C ARG A 8 -29.02 14.03 -10.52
N ILE A 9 -28.68 15.17 -11.10
CA ILE A 9 -27.29 15.52 -11.46
C ILE A 9 -26.43 15.62 -10.19
N THR A 10 -26.93 16.30 -9.15
CA THR A 10 -26.22 16.44 -7.88
C THR A 10 -26.01 15.08 -7.20
N VAL A 11 -27.03 14.23 -7.15
CA VAL A 11 -26.91 12.88 -6.58
C VAL A 11 -25.88 12.05 -7.36
N TRP A 12 -25.89 12.09 -8.69
CA TRP A 12 -24.89 11.41 -9.52
C TRP A 12 -23.47 11.91 -9.25
N LEU A 13 -23.27 13.22 -9.17
CA LEU A 13 -21.98 13.82 -8.82
C LEU A 13 -21.50 13.37 -7.44
N CYS A 14 -22.39 13.36 -6.44
CA CYS A 14 -22.06 12.88 -5.10
C CYS A 14 -21.64 11.40 -5.12
N VAL A 15 -22.38 10.54 -5.83
CA VAL A 15 -22.03 9.11 -5.95
C VAL A 15 -20.66 8.93 -6.59
N VAL A 16 -20.39 9.61 -7.72
CA VAL A 16 -19.08 9.53 -8.40
C VAL A 16 -17.96 10.01 -7.47
N LEU A 17 -18.15 11.12 -6.77
CA LEU A 17 -17.17 11.63 -5.80
C LEU A 17 -16.91 10.61 -4.68
N THR A 18 -17.95 10.01 -4.11
CA THR A 18 -17.77 9.00 -3.05
C THR A 18 -17.00 7.77 -3.54
N ILE A 19 -17.24 7.30 -4.78
CA ILE A 19 -16.49 6.19 -5.38
C ILE A 19 -15.01 6.54 -5.55
N ILE A 20 -14.71 7.76 -6.02
CA ILE A 20 -13.32 8.21 -6.22
C ILE A 20 -12.58 8.29 -4.89
N LEU A 21 -13.20 8.84 -3.84
CA LEU A 21 -12.60 8.89 -2.51
C LEU A 21 -12.35 7.48 -1.97
N ASP A 22 -13.31 6.57 -2.07
CA ASP A 22 -13.18 5.19 -1.57
C ASP A 22 -12.04 4.42 -2.25
N GLN A 23 -11.86 4.59 -3.57
CA GLN A 23 -10.74 4.00 -4.31
C GLN A 23 -9.37 4.48 -3.82
N GLN A 24 -9.25 5.76 -3.42
CA GLN A 24 -7.98 6.28 -2.90
C GLN A 24 -7.63 5.67 -1.54
N PHE A 25 -8.62 5.55 -0.64
CA PHE A 25 -8.41 4.95 0.67
C PHE A 25 -8.07 3.46 0.59
N THR A 26 -8.76 2.70 -0.27
CA THR A 26 -8.50 1.27 -0.46
C THR A 26 -7.13 1.01 -1.08
N ALA A 27 -6.68 1.85 -2.02
CA ALA A 27 -5.34 1.77 -2.58
C ALA A 27 -4.25 2.03 -1.52
N GLU A 28 -4.37 3.09 -0.73
CA GLU A 28 -3.39 3.40 0.33
C GLU A 28 -3.34 2.30 1.43
N ALA A 29 -4.50 1.72 1.78
CA ALA A 29 -4.57 0.60 2.72
C ALA A 29 -3.84 -0.63 2.19
N ARG A 30 -4.09 -1.03 0.93
CA ARG A 30 -3.40 -2.17 0.31
C ARG A 30 -1.90 -1.95 0.22
N VAL A 31 -1.44 -0.75 -0.13
CA VAL A 31 0.00 -0.44 -0.18
C VAL A 31 0.63 -0.61 1.20
N ARG A 32 -0.02 -0.14 2.27
CA ARG A 32 0.47 -0.32 3.64
C ARG A 32 0.62 -1.80 3.98
N ASP A 33 -0.37 -2.61 3.65
CA ASP A 33 -0.35 -4.05 3.94
C ASP A 33 0.76 -4.77 3.17
N LEU A 34 1.05 -4.36 1.93
CA LEU A 34 2.16 -4.91 1.13
C LEU A 34 3.53 -4.60 1.73
N CYS A 35 3.75 -3.35 2.17
CA CYS A 35 5.04 -2.93 2.72
C CYS A 35 5.33 -3.43 4.15
N GLN A 36 4.31 -3.97 4.83
CA GLN A 36 4.43 -4.54 6.18
C GLN A 36 4.44 -6.07 6.17
N MET A 37 4.37 -6.70 4.99
CA MET A 37 4.32 -8.15 4.89
C MET A 37 5.66 -8.77 5.30
N VAL A 38 5.61 -9.77 6.19
CA VAL A 38 6.80 -10.49 6.65
C VAL A 38 7.10 -11.66 5.69
N PRO A 39 8.34 -11.80 5.21
CA PRO A 39 8.72 -12.92 4.36
C PRO A 39 8.59 -14.27 5.10
N SER A 40 8.09 -15.29 4.40
CA SER A 40 8.16 -16.66 4.92
C SER A 40 9.59 -17.17 4.81
N THR A 41 10.18 -17.59 5.93
CA THR A 41 11.50 -18.22 5.99
C THR A 41 11.43 -19.74 6.14
N ASN A 42 10.24 -20.32 6.01
CA ASN A 42 10.04 -21.75 6.20
C ASN A 42 10.51 -22.51 4.95
N GLY A 43 11.72 -23.07 5.03
CA GLY A 43 12.29 -23.97 4.02
C GLY A 43 13.25 -23.33 3.03
N VAL A 44 13.76 -24.15 2.10
CA VAL A 44 14.65 -23.71 1.02
C VAL A 44 13.78 -23.10 -0.09
N CYS A 45 13.87 -21.79 -0.26
CA CYS A 45 13.26 -21.12 -1.41
C CYS A 45 14.05 -21.46 -2.68
N GLY A 46 13.34 -21.82 -3.75
CA GLY A 46 13.96 -21.94 -5.07
C GLY A 46 14.26 -20.56 -5.66
N PRO A 47 15.12 -20.47 -6.68
CA PRO A 47 15.47 -19.21 -7.34
C PRO A 47 14.25 -18.45 -7.88
N THR A 48 13.20 -19.18 -8.27
CA THR A 48 11.96 -18.63 -8.85
C THR A 48 10.89 -18.30 -7.80
N THR A 49 11.06 -18.74 -6.55
CA THR A 49 10.09 -18.52 -5.46
C THR A 49 10.56 -17.47 -4.45
N VAL A 50 11.76 -16.92 -4.63
CA VAL A 50 12.23 -15.77 -3.85
C VAL A 50 11.34 -14.57 -4.10
N GLY A 51 10.78 -14.02 -3.02
CA GLY A 51 9.92 -12.83 -3.08
C GLY A 51 10.70 -11.54 -2.90
N ILE A 52 10.06 -10.42 -3.27
CA ILE A 52 10.54 -9.08 -2.97
C ILE A 52 9.76 -8.57 -1.77
N TYR A 53 10.48 -8.14 -0.73
CA TYR A 53 9.89 -7.62 0.49
C TYR A 53 10.59 -6.33 0.90
N TYR A 54 9.81 -5.44 1.52
CA TYR A 54 10.31 -4.20 2.07
C TYR A 54 10.84 -4.40 3.47
N ASP A 55 12.07 -3.96 3.74
CA ASP A 55 12.66 -3.96 5.07
C ASP A 55 12.44 -2.59 5.74
N PRO A 56 11.62 -2.50 6.80
CA PRO A 56 11.32 -1.23 7.45
C PRO A 56 12.49 -0.68 8.30
N GLU A 57 13.46 -1.52 8.65
CA GLU A 57 14.66 -1.13 9.40
C GLU A 57 15.68 -0.49 8.47
N LEU A 58 15.98 -1.16 7.36
CA LEU A 58 16.91 -0.67 6.33
C LEU A 58 16.27 0.32 5.36
N GLN A 59 14.96 0.49 5.43
CA GLN A 59 14.14 1.28 4.52
C GLN A 59 14.35 0.94 3.04
N ARG A 60 14.55 -0.34 2.72
CA ARG A 60 14.91 -0.79 1.37
C ARG A 60 14.22 -2.09 0.99
N CYS A 61 13.89 -2.24 -0.28
CA CYS A 61 13.41 -3.50 -0.81
C CYS A 61 14.56 -4.48 -1.08
N GLN A 62 14.30 -5.75 -0.78
CA GLN A 62 15.27 -6.83 -0.97
C GLN A 62 14.58 -8.13 -1.35
N TYR A 63 15.33 -8.98 -2.05
CA TYR A 63 14.95 -10.36 -2.29
C TYR A 63 15.09 -11.14 -0.98
N LYS A 64 13.97 -11.58 -0.41
CA LYS A 64 13.97 -12.28 0.88
C LYS A 64 12.81 -13.24 1.00
N GLY A 65 13.06 -14.39 1.61
CA GLY A 65 12.04 -15.40 1.89
C GLY A 65 11.37 -15.97 0.64
N CYS A 66 10.43 -16.87 0.90
CA CYS A 66 9.65 -17.54 -0.13
C CYS A 66 8.31 -16.81 -0.27
N SER A 67 7.89 -16.54 -1.50
CA SER A 67 6.55 -16.06 -1.78
C SER A 67 5.86 -16.89 -2.85
N ASN A 68 4.63 -17.32 -2.55
CA ASN A 68 3.76 -17.97 -3.52
C ASN A 68 3.06 -16.95 -4.44
N ARG A 69 3.08 -15.65 -4.10
CA ARG A 69 2.48 -14.57 -4.89
C ARG A 69 3.49 -13.45 -5.08
N ARG A 70 3.61 -12.92 -6.31
CA ARG A 70 4.44 -11.74 -6.54
C ARG A 70 3.76 -10.51 -5.93
N LEU A 71 4.31 -10.01 -4.83
CA LEU A 71 3.87 -8.76 -4.19
C LEU A 71 4.31 -7.54 -5.00
N PHE A 72 5.50 -7.63 -5.60
CA PHE A 72 6.10 -6.61 -6.44
C PHE A 72 6.69 -7.25 -7.70
N GLY A 73 6.66 -6.51 -8.81
CA GLY A 73 7.25 -6.95 -10.08
C GLY A 73 8.77 -6.77 -10.13
N SER A 74 9.28 -5.74 -9.45
CA SER A 74 10.70 -5.38 -9.39
C SER A 74 11.06 -4.74 -8.04
N LEU A 75 12.36 -4.69 -7.73
CA LEU A 75 12.85 -3.96 -6.54
C LEU A 75 12.52 -2.47 -6.63
N GLU A 76 12.62 -1.90 -7.83
CA GLU A 76 12.33 -0.49 -8.08
C GLU A 76 10.87 -0.14 -7.82
N ASP A 77 9.94 -1.00 -8.24
CA ASP A 77 8.51 -0.82 -7.96
C ASP A 77 8.22 -0.87 -6.46
N CYS A 78 8.84 -1.82 -5.77
CA CYS A 78 8.73 -1.95 -4.32
C CYS A 78 9.24 -0.69 -3.61
N ASP A 79 10.41 -0.18 -3.99
CA ASP A 79 10.98 1.02 -3.37
C ASP A 79 10.12 2.24 -3.66
N LYS A 80 9.64 2.43 -4.90
CA LYS A 80 8.73 3.53 -5.25
C LYS A 80 7.45 3.53 -4.42
N ILE A 81 6.89 2.34 -4.19
CA ILE A 81 5.63 2.17 -3.45
C ILE A 81 5.86 2.37 -1.95
N CYS A 82 6.86 1.70 -1.37
CA CYS A 82 7.07 1.67 0.08
C CYS A 82 7.89 2.84 0.64
N ASN A 83 8.75 3.47 -0.17
CA ASN A 83 9.50 4.69 0.18
C ASN A 83 8.83 5.98 -0.31
N ASN A 84 7.58 5.93 -0.75
CA ASN A 84 6.81 7.12 -1.07
C ASN A 84 6.80 8.10 0.14
N PRO A 85 7.06 9.41 -0.07
CA PRO A 85 7.08 10.42 0.99
C PRO A 85 5.88 10.38 1.95
N ARG A 86 4.68 10.04 1.46
CA ARG A 86 3.47 9.87 2.30
C ARG A 86 3.63 8.72 3.29
N HIS A 87 4.12 7.57 2.83
CA HIS A 87 4.33 6.39 3.65
C HIS A 87 5.47 6.59 4.65
N VAL A 88 6.55 7.25 4.23
CA VAL A 88 7.68 7.62 5.11
C VAL A 88 7.21 8.55 6.22
N LYS A 89 6.47 9.62 5.91
CA LYS A 89 5.93 10.56 6.90
C LYS A 89 5.06 9.85 7.94
N ARG A 90 4.12 9.00 7.49
CA ARG A 90 3.24 8.25 8.39
C ARG A 90 4.02 7.29 9.29
N ARG A 91 5.03 6.60 8.75
CA ARG A 91 5.87 5.69 9.54
C ARG A 91 6.65 6.44 10.61
N ASN A 92 7.23 7.58 10.27
CA ASN A 92 7.98 8.40 11.23
C ASN A 92 7.06 8.93 12.35
N GLN A 93 5.81 9.29 12.03
CA GLN A 93 4.81 9.63 13.03
C GLN A 93 4.46 8.46 13.95
N ALA A 94 4.25 7.26 13.38
CA ALA A 94 3.99 6.06 14.19
C ALA A 94 5.15 5.76 15.15
N LYS A 95 6.40 5.79 14.66
CA LYS A 95 7.60 5.61 15.48
C LYS A 95 7.71 6.66 16.59
N ALA A 96 7.46 7.94 16.28
CA ALA A 96 7.49 9.02 17.26
C ALA A 96 6.45 8.83 18.38
N ASN A 97 5.26 8.32 18.04
CA ASN A 97 4.23 8.01 19.02
C ASN A 97 4.62 6.83 19.92
N GLU A 98 5.31 5.82 19.38
CA GLU A 98 5.82 4.68 20.16
C GLU A 98 6.93 5.09 21.15
N THR A 99 7.71 6.14 20.84
CA THR A 99 8.81 6.60 21.71
C THR A 99 8.36 7.56 22.83
N SER A 100 7.10 8.01 22.79
CA SER A 100 6.55 8.97 23.75
C SER A 100 5.88 8.31 24.96
N HIS A 101 5.97 6.98 25.08
CA HIS A 101 5.29 6.17 26.09
C HIS A 101 6.29 5.30 26.87
#